data_AF-A0AA40THC4-F1
#
_entry.id   AF-A0AA40THC4-F1
#
_cell.length_a   1.000
_cell.length_b   1.000
_cell.length_c   1.000
_cell.angle_alpha   90.00
_cell.angle_beta   90.00
_cell.angle_gamma   90.00
#
_symmetry.space_group_name_H-M   'P 1'
#
loop_
_entity.id
_entity.type
_entity.pdbx_description
1 polymer ?
#
loop_
_entity_poly.entity_id
_entity_poly.type
_entity_poly.pdbx_seq_one_letter_code
_entity_poly.pdbx_strand_id
1 'polypeptide(L)'
;TNPDGMLELGVDYGRANTTDDYHLADGASKDGWMFTAEHTQSMLKGYNKFVVQYATDSMTTQGKGLNQGSYGSSSFTVTNPDGSKTNYANNVINNNGSLFRVLDHGAISLGDKWDLMYVGMYQNLDMDNDLGTEWYTVGIRPMYKWTPIMSTLLEVGYDNVKSQQTGDRNSQYKITLAQQWQAGDSIWSRPAIRVFATYAKWDEEWGYVKNGNDVTKYAAATNSGISTT
;
A
#
# COMPACT_ATOMS: atom_id res chain seq x y z
N THR A 1 28.58 -3.46 2.64
CA THR A 1 28.34 -2.00 2.69
C THR A 1 28.88 -1.39 3.97
N ASN A 2 28.70 -2.02 5.14
CA ASN A 2 29.27 -1.63 6.44
C ASN A 2 29.24 -2.84 7.43
N PRO A 3 29.89 -2.78 8.60
CA PRO A 3 29.79 -3.83 9.62
C PRO A 3 28.34 -4.08 10.06
N ASP A 4 27.96 -5.36 10.20
CA ASP A 4 26.59 -5.84 10.55
C ASP A 4 25.47 -5.39 9.57
N GLY A 5 25.85 -4.90 8.39
CA GLY A 5 24.96 -4.40 7.36
C GLY A 5 25.05 -5.20 6.06
N MET A 6 23.89 -5.56 5.50
CA MET A 6 23.74 -6.18 4.17
C MET A 6 22.93 -5.25 3.26
N LEU A 7 23.24 -5.26 1.96
CA LEU A 7 22.48 -4.57 0.92
C LEU A 7 21.99 -5.58 -0.11
N GLU A 8 20.71 -5.55 -0.43
CA GLU A 8 20.06 -6.28 -1.50
C GLU A 8 19.58 -5.30 -2.57
N LEU A 9 19.80 -5.66 -3.85
CA LEU A 9 19.36 -4.89 -5.01
C LEU A 9 18.54 -5.81 -5.92
N GLY A 10 17.37 -5.34 -6.35
CA GLY A 10 16.46 -6.07 -7.23
C GLY A 10 15.98 -5.20 -8.40
N VAL A 11 15.80 -5.82 -9.56
CA VAL A 11 15.23 -5.20 -10.76
C VAL A 11 14.17 -6.14 -11.32
N ASP A 12 12.96 -5.64 -11.46
CA ASP A 12 11.83 -6.34 -12.07
C ASP A 12 11.42 -5.64 -13.37
N TYR A 13 11.23 -6.41 -14.43
CA TYR A 13 10.55 -5.99 -15.65
C TYR A 13 9.31 -6.84 -15.84
N GLY A 14 8.17 -6.19 -16.08
CA GLY A 14 6.94 -6.89 -16.37
C GLY A 14 6.22 -6.28 -17.56
N ARG A 15 5.58 -7.13 -18.37
CA ARG A 15 4.75 -6.71 -19.51
C ARG A 15 3.50 -7.56 -19.65
N ALA A 16 2.42 -6.95 -20.13
CA ALA A 16 1.29 -7.66 -20.66
C ALA A 16 1.71 -8.44 -21.93
N ASN A 17 1.33 -9.71 -21.98
CA ASN A 17 1.58 -10.59 -23.12
C ASN A 17 0.23 -11.04 -23.69
N THR A 18 -0.18 -10.42 -24.80
CA THR A 18 -1.44 -10.77 -25.47
C THR A 18 -1.27 -12.06 -26.25
N THR A 19 -2.31 -12.89 -26.27
CA THR A 19 -2.43 -14.00 -27.22
C THR A 19 -2.37 -13.46 -28.66
N ASP A 20 -1.93 -14.29 -29.60
CA ASP A 20 -2.02 -13.98 -31.03
C ASP A 20 -3.43 -13.49 -31.40
N ASP A 21 -3.49 -12.45 -32.25
CA ASP A 21 -4.70 -11.74 -32.68
C ASP A 21 -5.47 -10.95 -31.60
N TYR A 22 -4.97 -10.91 -30.35
CA TYR A 22 -5.48 -10.03 -29.31
C TYR A 22 -4.63 -8.76 -29.18
N HIS A 23 -5.30 -7.64 -28.96
CA HIS A 23 -4.67 -6.34 -28.76
C HIS A 23 -5.17 -5.71 -27.46
N LEU A 24 -4.30 -4.93 -26.82
CA LEU A 24 -4.72 -4.05 -25.74
C LEU A 24 -5.51 -2.88 -26.33
N ALA A 25 -6.47 -2.36 -25.56
CA ALA A 25 -7.16 -1.14 -25.94
C ALA A 25 -6.19 0.06 -25.93
N ASP A 26 -6.50 1.08 -26.72
CA ASP A 26 -5.65 2.26 -26.88
C ASP A 26 -5.38 2.96 -25.56
N GLY A 27 -4.11 3.33 -25.34
CA GLY A 27 -3.64 3.99 -24.13
C GLY A 27 -3.20 3.05 -23.00
N ALA A 28 -3.27 1.73 -23.16
CA ALA A 28 -2.73 0.80 -22.17
C ALA A 28 -1.21 0.97 -21.96
N SER A 29 -0.76 0.96 -20.70
CA SER A 29 0.66 1.12 -20.34
C SER A 29 1.54 -0.02 -20.82
N LYS A 30 0.97 -1.23 -20.91
CA LYS A 30 1.57 -2.48 -21.38
C LYS A 30 2.71 -3.01 -20.49
N ASP A 31 3.77 -2.25 -20.26
CA ASP A 31 4.96 -2.70 -19.53
C ASP A 31 5.49 -1.65 -18.54
N GLY A 32 6.54 -1.99 -17.82
CA GLY A 32 7.07 -1.17 -16.73
C GLY A 32 8.18 -1.87 -15.97
N TRP A 33 8.87 -1.09 -15.14
CA TRP A 33 10.02 -1.53 -14.36
C TRP A 33 9.79 -1.28 -12.87
N MET A 34 10.49 -2.04 -12.03
CA MET A 34 10.60 -1.75 -10.61
C MET A 34 12.03 -2.00 -10.13
N PHE A 35 12.56 -1.06 -9.37
CA PHE A 35 13.88 -1.13 -8.76
C PHE A 35 13.70 -1.15 -7.25
N THR A 36 14.41 -2.04 -6.57
CA THR A 36 14.40 -2.15 -5.11
C THR A 36 15.82 -2.13 -4.59
N ALA A 37 16.07 -1.31 -3.57
CA ALA A 37 17.25 -1.38 -2.74
C ALA A 37 16.82 -1.54 -1.27
N GLU A 38 17.29 -2.59 -0.62
CA GLU A 38 17.02 -2.86 0.80
C GLU A 38 18.33 -3.02 1.57
N HIS A 39 18.57 -2.13 2.53
CA HIS A 39 19.64 -2.27 3.49
C HIS A 39 19.09 -2.89 4.78
N THR A 40 19.74 -3.95 5.27
CA THR A 40 19.41 -4.58 6.56
C THR A 40 20.57 -4.38 7.53
N GLN A 41 20.32 -3.74 8.66
CA GLN A 41 21.25 -3.56 9.76
C GLN A 41 20.86 -4.45 10.93
N SER A 42 21.77 -5.29 11.40
CA SER A 42 21.60 -6.00 12.68
C SER A 42 21.95 -5.07 13.85
N MET A 43 21.05 -4.96 14.83
CA MET A 43 21.21 -4.11 16.01
C MET A 43 20.22 -4.50 17.12
N LEU A 44 20.58 -4.26 18.38
CA LEU A 44 19.67 -4.41 19.54
C LEU A 44 18.90 -5.75 19.58
N LYS A 45 19.61 -6.87 19.34
CA LYS A 45 19.05 -8.23 19.27
C LYS A 45 17.94 -8.41 18.21
N GLY A 46 17.92 -7.56 17.19
CA GLY A 46 16.98 -7.62 16.07
C GLY A 46 17.57 -6.92 14.86
N TYR A 47 16.73 -6.19 14.12
CA TYR A 47 17.14 -5.54 12.88
C TYR A 47 16.39 -4.23 12.62
N ASN A 48 17.02 -3.41 11.78
CA ASN A 48 16.40 -2.31 11.04
C ASN A 48 16.57 -2.58 9.54
N LYS A 49 15.53 -2.32 8.75
CA LYS A 49 15.52 -2.39 7.29
C LYS A 49 15.13 -1.04 6.72
N PHE A 50 16.01 -0.50 5.88
CA PHE A 50 15.77 0.71 5.10
C PHE A 50 15.63 0.35 3.63
N VAL A 51 14.48 0.68 3.05
CA VAL A 51 14.06 0.27 1.72
C VAL A 51 13.77 1.51 0.88
N VAL A 52 14.32 1.55 -0.34
CA VAL A 52 13.96 2.52 -1.38
C VAL A 52 13.50 1.76 -2.61
N GLN A 53 12.34 2.12 -3.14
CA GLN A 53 11.79 1.53 -4.35
C GLN A 53 11.33 2.61 -5.33
N TYR A 54 11.51 2.33 -6.61
CA TYR A 54 11.00 3.13 -7.70
C TYR A 54 10.37 2.20 -8.75
N ALA A 55 9.11 2.43 -9.09
CA ALA A 55 8.39 1.66 -10.11
C ALA A 55 7.80 2.60 -11.18
N THR A 56 7.66 2.08 -12.40
CA THR A 56 7.12 2.82 -13.54
C THR A 56 5.89 2.13 -14.13
N ASP A 57 4.95 2.95 -14.60
CA ASP A 57 3.81 2.57 -15.42
C ASP A 57 3.05 1.34 -14.90
N SER A 58 3.06 0.23 -15.66
CA SER A 58 2.33 -0.99 -15.32
C SER A 58 2.72 -1.63 -13.99
N MET A 59 3.86 -1.27 -13.40
CA MET A 59 4.35 -1.79 -12.12
C MET A 59 3.83 -0.96 -10.92
N THR A 60 3.21 0.20 -11.17
CA THR A 60 2.77 1.13 -10.11
C THR A 60 1.51 0.69 -9.39
N THR A 61 0.52 0.14 -10.10
CA THR A 61 -0.80 -0.17 -9.53
C THR A 61 -0.75 -1.24 -8.46
N GLN A 62 -0.05 -2.36 -8.71
CA GLN A 62 0.16 -3.37 -7.67
C GLN A 62 1.32 -2.96 -6.75
N GLY A 63 2.37 -2.33 -7.29
CA GLY A 63 3.41 -1.63 -6.52
C GLY A 63 4.35 -2.54 -5.72
N LYS A 64 4.46 -3.82 -6.08
CA LYS A 64 5.24 -4.88 -5.39
C LYS A 64 5.75 -5.95 -6.38
N GLY A 65 6.10 -5.55 -7.61
CA GLY A 65 6.75 -6.43 -8.60
C GLY A 65 5.84 -7.17 -9.58
N LEU A 66 4.51 -7.00 -9.52
CA LEU A 66 3.61 -7.58 -10.52
C LEU A 66 3.12 -6.52 -11.53
N ASN A 67 3.20 -6.85 -12.82
CA ASN A 67 2.72 -6.02 -13.92
C ASN A 67 1.19 -6.02 -14.01
N GLN A 68 0.63 -4.84 -14.31
CA GLN A 68 -0.77 -4.64 -14.69
C GLN A 68 -0.85 -3.77 -15.96
N GLY A 69 -0.30 -4.27 -17.07
CA GLY A 69 -0.19 -3.53 -18.34
C GLY A 69 -1.51 -3.19 -19.05
N SER A 70 -2.62 -3.83 -18.66
CA SER A 70 -3.97 -3.55 -19.17
C SER A 70 -4.86 -2.85 -18.14
N TYR A 71 -4.27 -2.36 -17.04
CA TYR A 71 -5.00 -1.73 -15.95
C TYR A 71 -5.94 -0.64 -16.48
N GLY A 72 -7.19 -0.74 -16.07
CA GLY A 72 -8.19 0.26 -16.36
C GLY A 72 -8.87 0.17 -17.71
N SER A 73 -8.66 -0.92 -18.45
CA SER A 73 -9.44 -1.26 -19.63
C SER A 73 -10.91 -1.44 -19.26
N SER A 74 -11.81 -1.00 -20.14
CA SER A 74 -13.26 -1.21 -20.00
C SER A 74 -13.90 -1.34 -21.38
N SER A 75 -15.09 -1.93 -21.44
CA SER A 75 -15.84 -2.08 -22.68
C SER A 75 -17.33 -1.93 -22.41
N PHE A 76 -18.09 -1.51 -23.43
CA PHE A 76 -19.55 -1.56 -23.39
C PHE A 76 -20.08 -2.15 -24.70
N THR A 77 -21.29 -2.70 -24.63
CA THR A 77 -21.94 -3.34 -25.79
C THR A 77 -23.23 -2.58 -26.10
N VAL A 78 -23.42 -2.23 -27.37
CA VAL A 78 -24.67 -1.66 -27.87
C VAL A 78 -25.44 -2.75 -28.60
N THR A 79 -26.72 -2.90 -28.27
CA THR A 79 -27.66 -3.69 -29.07
C THR A 79 -28.28 -2.78 -30.12
N ASN A 80 -28.01 -3.05 -31.40
CA ASN A 80 -28.51 -2.30 -32.53
C ASN A 80 -30.02 -2.56 -32.74
N PRO A 81 -30.73 -1.69 -33.47
CA PRO A 81 -32.18 -1.86 -33.74
C PRO A 81 -32.53 -3.17 -34.46
N ASP A 82 -31.59 -3.75 -35.19
CA ASP A 82 -31.74 -5.04 -35.88
C ASP A 82 -31.46 -6.26 -34.97
N GLY A 83 -31.18 -6.04 -33.68
CA GLY A 83 -30.85 -7.07 -32.70
C GLY A 83 -29.38 -7.51 -32.68
N SER A 84 -28.54 -7.01 -33.58
CA SER A 84 -27.10 -7.29 -33.56
C SER A 84 -26.40 -6.56 -32.39
N LYS A 85 -25.25 -7.07 -31.95
CA LYS A 85 -24.48 -6.49 -30.84
C LYS A 85 -23.12 -5.99 -31.33
N THR A 86 -22.80 -4.75 -31.02
CA THR A 86 -21.49 -4.14 -31.29
C THR A 86 -20.76 -3.90 -29.98
N ASN A 87 -19.54 -4.41 -29.85
CA ASN A 87 -18.70 -4.21 -28.67
C ASN A 87 -17.71 -3.09 -28.92
N TYR A 88 -17.61 -2.16 -27.97
CA TYR A 88 -16.68 -1.05 -28.01
C TYR A 88 -15.69 -1.20 -26.86
N ALA A 89 -14.40 -1.18 -27.19
CA ALA A 89 -13.34 -1.01 -26.20
C ALA A 89 -13.16 0.48 -25.95
N ASN A 90 -13.26 0.91 -24.70
CA ASN A 90 -13.00 2.29 -24.33
C ASN A 90 -11.48 2.56 -24.31
N ASN A 91 -11.10 3.81 -24.50
CA ASN A 91 -9.73 4.25 -24.19
C ASN A 91 -9.41 3.94 -22.72
N VAL A 92 -8.19 3.46 -22.49
CA VAL A 92 -7.76 2.99 -21.18
C VAL A 92 -7.47 4.17 -20.25
N ILE A 93 -8.13 4.23 -19.10
CA ILE A 93 -7.69 5.07 -17.98
C ILE A 93 -6.55 4.31 -17.29
N ASN A 94 -5.35 4.51 -17.83
CA ASN A 94 -4.17 3.71 -17.58
C ASN A 94 -3.48 4.03 -16.23
N ASN A 95 -2.34 3.40 -16.03
CA ASN A 95 -1.45 3.58 -14.89
C ASN A 95 -0.07 4.09 -15.30
N ASN A 96 0.03 4.86 -16.39
CA ASN A 96 1.26 5.55 -16.72
C ASN A 96 1.64 6.52 -15.60
N GLY A 97 2.93 6.61 -15.30
CA GLY A 97 3.47 7.41 -14.22
C GLY A 97 4.50 6.65 -13.40
N SER A 98 4.66 7.02 -12.13
CA SER A 98 5.65 6.43 -11.26
C SER A 98 5.19 6.23 -9.82
N LEU A 99 5.82 5.27 -9.14
CA LEU A 99 5.68 5.05 -7.72
C LEU A 99 7.05 5.15 -7.07
N PHE A 100 7.18 6.07 -6.12
CA PHE A 100 8.36 6.18 -5.26
C PHE A 100 7.99 5.76 -3.84
N ARG A 101 8.80 4.89 -3.23
CA ARG A 101 8.58 4.43 -1.85
C ARG A 101 9.88 4.48 -1.06
N VAL A 102 9.81 5.07 0.12
CA VAL A 102 10.85 4.99 1.14
C VAL A 102 10.21 4.39 2.38
N LEU A 103 10.79 3.31 2.89
CA LEU A 103 10.27 2.58 4.03
C LEU A 103 11.42 2.26 4.98
N ASP A 104 11.26 2.61 6.24
CA ASP A 104 12.13 2.19 7.33
C ASP A 104 11.30 1.42 8.35
N HIS A 105 11.67 0.18 8.63
CA HIS A 105 10.97 -0.63 9.61
C HIS A 105 11.92 -1.57 10.34
N GLY A 106 11.51 -2.04 11.51
CA GLY A 106 12.38 -2.89 12.28
C GLY A 106 11.68 -3.57 13.45
N ALA A 107 12.45 -4.46 14.07
CA ALA A 107 12.10 -5.06 15.34
C ALA A 107 13.36 -5.16 16.18
N ILE A 108 13.32 -4.61 17.40
CA ILE A 108 14.47 -4.53 18.31
C ILE A 108 14.04 -4.90 19.73
N SER A 109 14.98 -5.33 20.56
CA SER A 109 14.79 -5.55 21.98
C SER A 109 15.50 -4.47 22.79
N LEU A 110 14.77 -3.84 23.71
CA LEU A 110 15.25 -2.77 24.58
C LEU A 110 15.39 -3.31 26.01
N GLY A 111 16.56 -3.87 26.32
CA GLY A 111 16.79 -4.61 27.56
C GLY A 111 16.05 -5.94 27.58
N ASP A 112 15.67 -6.41 28.78
CA ASP A 112 15.10 -7.76 28.94
C ASP A 112 13.56 -7.79 28.90
N LYS A 113 12.92 -6.63 29.13
CA LYS A 113 11.47 -6.53 29.34
C LYS A 113 10.72 -5.91 28.17
N TRP A 114 11.41 -5.34 27.19
CA TRP A 114 10.77 -4.65 26.08
C TRP A 114 11.24 -5.19 24.74
N ASP A 115 10.28 -5.51 23.88
CA ASP A 115 10.49 -5.59 22.43
C ASP A 115 9.73 -4.44 21.77
N LEU A 116 10.20 -3.97 20.63
CA LEU A 116 9.59 -2.90 19.86
C LEU A 116 9.60 -3.26 18.38
N MET A 117 8.45 -3.16 17.74
CA MET A 117 8.34 -3.06 16.28
C MET A 117 7.97 -1.64 15.88
N TYR A 118 8.43 -1.20 14.73
CA TYR A 118 8.09 0.12 14.22
C TYR A 118 8.11 0.15 12.69
N VAL A 119 7.42 1.13 12.13
CA VAL A 119 7.40 1.46 10.70
C VAL A 119 7.33 2.96 10.51
N GLY A 120 8.05 3.48 9.53
CA GLY A 120 7.84 4.77 8.92
C GLY A 120 7.92 4.58 7.42
N MET A 121 6.92 5.07 6.69
CA MET A 121 6.90 4.95 5.24
C MET A 121 6.33 6.21 4.61
N TYR A 122 6.99 6.61 3.52
CA TYR A 122 6.48 7.53 2.53
C TYR A 122 6.28 6.77 1.22
N GLN A 123 5.12 6.93 0.60
CA GLN A 123 4.83 6.39 -0.72
C GLN A 123 4.13 7.47 -1.56
N ASN A 124 4.69 7.79 -2.71
CA ASN A 124 4.06 8.66 -3.69
C ASN A 124 3.77 7.86 -4.96
N LEU A 125 2.48 7.67 -5.25
CA LEU A 125 1.99 7.19 -6.53
C LEU A 125 1.60 8.43 -7.34
N ASP A 126 2.43 8.79 -8.31
CA ASP A 126 2.25 9.93 -9.20
C ASP A 126 1.84 9.39 -10.57
N MET A 127 0.56 9.56 -10.93
CA MET A 127 0.01 9.07 -12.19
C MET A 127 -0.20 10.22 -13.17
N ASP A 128 0.08 9.99 -14.45
CA ASP A 128 -0.06 11.01 -15.51
C ASP A 128 -1.49 11.54 -15.67
N ASN A 129 -2.48 10.80 -15.16
CA ASN A 129 -3.90 11.16 -15.18
C ASN A 129 -4.39 11.83 -13.87
N ASP A 130 -3.46 12.20 -12.98
CA ASP A 130 -3.72 12.82 -11.68
C ASP A 130 -4.53 11.97 -10.70
N LEU A 131 -4.71 10.67 -10.94
CA LEU A 131 -5.47 9.76 -10.07
C LEU A 131 -4.63 9.03 -9.01
N GLY A 132 -3.40 9.49 -8.80
CA GLY A 132 -2.47 8.94 -7.82
C GLY A 132 -2.73 9.42 -6.38
N THR A 133 -1.81 9.07 -5.48
CA THR A 133 -1.89 9.39 -4.05
C THR A 133 -0.52 9.60 -3.42
N GLU A 134 -0.44 10.49 -2.44
CA GLU A 134 0.72 10.64 -1.57
C GLU A 134 0.37 10.14 -0.16
N TRP A 135 1.06 9.13 0.33
CA TRP A 135 0.77 8.44 1.59
C TRP A 135 1.96 8.49 2.55
N TYR A 136 1.69 8.94 3.77
CA TYR A 136 2.56 8.81 4.92
C TYR A 136 1.94 7.86 5.94
N THR A 137 2.75 6.95 6.47
CA THR A 137 2.34 6.12 7.60
C THR A 137 3.48 5.99 8.61
N VAL A 138 3.13 6.07 9.88
CA VAL A 138 4.05 5.82 11.00
C VAL A 138 3.36 4.98 12.04
N GLY A 139 4.09 4.05 12.63
CA GLY A 139 3.53 3.20 13.66
C GLY A 139 4.59 2.59 14.56
N ILE A 140 4.21 2.38 15.81
CA ILE A 140 5.02 1.71 16.82
C ILE A 140 4.20 0.66 17.54
N ARG A 141 4.86 -0.44 17.89
CA ARG A 141 4.28 -1.53 18.67
C ARG A 141 5.26 -2.01 19.74
N PRO A 142 5.34 -1.35 20.90
CA PRO A 142 6.06 -1.88 22.05
C PRO A 142 5.31 -3.06 22.69
N MET A 143 6.08 -4.03 23.18
CA MET A 143 5.64 -5.20 23.92
C MET A 143 6.40 -5.26 25.25
N TYR A 144 5.65 -5.18 26.36
CA TYR A 144 6.20 -5.35 27.71
C TYR A 144 6.01 -6.79 28.18
N LYS A 145 7.10 -7.44 28.61
CA LYS A 145 7.16 -8.86 29.00
C LYS A 145 6.99 -9.02 30.51
N TRP A 146 5.76 -9.32 30.96
CA TRP A 146 5.51 -9.64 32.38
C TRP A 146 6.24 -10.92 32.77
N THR A 147 5.99 -11.99 32.01
CA THR A 147 6.60 -13.31 32.14
C THR A 147 7.07 -13.80 30.76
N PRO A 148 7.83 -14.92 30.67
CA PRO A 148 8.24 -15.47 29.38
C PRO A 148 7.08 -15.81 28.44
N ILE A 149 5.85 -15.95 28.93
CA ILE A 149 4.67 -16.33 28.13
C ILE A 149 3.52 -15.33 28.21
N MET A 150 3.67 -14.20 28.92
CA MET A 150 2.61 -13.20 29.12
C MET A 150 3.16 -11.79 28.91
N SER A 151 2.46 -10.99 28.11
CA SER A 151 2.88 -9.63 27.74
C SER A 151 1.69 -8.67 27.57
N THR A 152 1.97 -7.37 27.68
CA THR A 152 1.07 -6.30 27.24
C THR A 152 1.66 -5.65 26.00
N LEU A 153 0.87 -5.51 24.94
CA LEU A 153 1.24 -4.80 23.71
C LEU A 153 0.41 -3.53 23.60
N LEU A 154 1.08 -2.46 23.18
CA LEU A 154 0.45 -1.24 22.71
C LEU A 154 0.80 -1.09 21.23
N GLU A 155 -0.16 -0.74 20.39
CA GLU A 155 0.06 -0.38 18.99
C GLU A 155 -0.52 1.01 18.76
N VAL A 156 0.30 1.93 18.25
CA VAL A 156 -0.13 3.26 17.83
C VAL A 156 0.26 3.42 16.38
N GLY A 157 -0.71 3.73 15.53
CA GLY A 157 -0.51 3.96 14.10
C GLY A 157 -1.16 5.26 13.65
N TYR A 158 -0.55 5.95 12.70
CA TYR A 158 -1.08 7.13 12.04
C TYR A 158 -0.88 7.01 10.54
N ASP A 159 -1.94 7.30 9.79
CA ASP A 159 -1.96 7.35 8.34
C ASP A 159 -2.41 8.72 7.86
N ASN A 160 -1.80 9.22 6.78
CA ASN A 160 -2.19 10.42 6.09
C ASN A 160 -2.07 10.23 4.58
N VAL A 161 -3.18 10.34 3.84
CA VAL A 161 -3.24 10.10 2.40
C VAL A 161 -3.79 11.33 1.69
N LYS A 162 -3.00 11.91 0.79
CA LYS A 162 -3.41 12.98 -0.11
C LYS A 162 -3.87 12.42 -1.44
N SER A 163 -5.02 12.87 -1.92
CA SER A 163 -5.45 12.66 -3.31
C SER A 163 -4.60 13.51 -4.24
N GLN A 164 -4.00 12.91 -5.28
CA GLN A 164 -3.34 13.70 -6.34
C GLN A 164 -4.36 14.59 -7.07
N GLN A 165 -5.58 14.06 -7.28
CA GLN A 165 -6.61 14.70 -8.08
C GLN A 165 -7.22 15.94 -7.42
N THR A 166 -7.57 15.84 -6.14
CA THR A 166 -8.27 16.93 -5.42
C THR A 166 -7.31 17.77 -4.58
N GLY A 167 -6.17 17.20 -4.18
CA GLY A 167 -5.22 17.82 -3.28
C GLY A 167 -5.58 17.71 -1.80
N ASP A 168 -6.77 17.21 -1.45
CA ASP A 168 -7.23 17.02 -0.07
C ASP A 168 -6.52 15.87 0.62
N ARG A 169 -6.52 15.88 1.96
CA ARG A 169 -5.89 14.85 2.80
C ARG A 169 -6.91 14.16 3.69
N ASN A 170 -6.82 12.84 3.72
CA ASN A 170 -7.46 11.99 4.72
C ASN A 170 -6.44 11.61 5.77
N SER A 171 -6.86 11.53 7.02
CA SER A 171 -5.99 11.06 8.10
C SER A 171 -6.72 10.18 9.09
N GLN A 172 -5.98 9.24 9.69
CA GLN A 172 -6.49 8.37 10.73
C GLN A 172 -5.40 8.09 11.74
N TYR A 173 -5.75 8.06 13.03
CA TYR A 173 -4.93 7.41 14.04
C TYR A 173 -5.68 6.26 14.70
N LYS A 174 -4.93 5.22 15.05
CA LYS A 174 -5.42 4.03 15.73
C LYS A 174 -4.54 3.73 16.93
N ILE A 175 -5.18 3.41 18.05
CA ILE A 175 -4.54 2.98 19.29
C ILE A 175 -5.15 1.64 19.69
N THR A 176 -4.32 0.62 19.88
CA THR A 176 -4.75 -0.70 20.35
C THR A 176 -3.95 -1.08 21.58
N LEU A 177 -4.63 -1.46 22.65
CA LEU A 177 -4.02 -2.07 23.84
C LEU A 177 -4.44 -3.54 23.91
N ALA A 178 -3.48 -4.44 24.07
CA ALA A 178 -3.73 -5.87 24.10
C ALA A 178 -2.97 -6.57 25.23
N GLN A 179 -3.67 -7.45 25.95
CA GLN A 179 -3.03 -8.46 26.78
C GLN A 179 -2.83 -9.73 25.97
N GLN A 180 -1.61 -10.27 25.98
CA GLN A 180 -1.22 -11.42 25.14
C GLN A 180 -0.59 -12.53 25.97
N TRP A 181 -0.89 -13.77 25.58
CA TRP A 181 -0.13 -14.96 25.95
C TRP A 181 0.45 -15.60 24.70
N GLN A 182 1.75 -15.89 24.69
CA GLN A 182 2.44 -16.38 23.50
C GLN A 182 3.45 -17.49 23.82
N ALA A 183 3.73 -18.36 22.84
CA ALA A 183 4.68 -19.45 22.96
C ALA A 183 6.14 -18.98 22.78
N GLY A 184 6.64 -18.22 23.75
CA GLY A 184 8.02 -17.70 23.79
C GLY A 184 8.08 -16.24 24.25
N ASP A 185 9.29 -15.71 24.40
CA ASP A 185 9.55 -14.40 24.99
C ASP A 185 9.90 -13.32 23.95
N SER A 186 9.59 -13.52 22.68
CA SER A 186 9.81 -12.55 21.60
C SER A 186 8.49 -11.97 21.07
N ILE A 187 8.52 -10.74 20.58
CA ILE A 187 7.44 -10.16 19.78
C ILE A 187 7.13 -10.96 18.51
N TRP A 188 8.09 -11.77 18.05
CA TRP A 188 7.94 -12.71 16.94
C TRP A 188 7.41 -14.10 17.35
N SER A 189 7.36 -14.41 18.65
CA SER A 189 6.91 -15.72 19.14
C SER A 189 5.45 -15.98 18.78
N ARG A 190 5.19 -17.14 18.16
CA ARG A 190 3.86 -17.61 17.78
C ARG A 190 3.75 -19.11 18.15
N PRO A 191 2.54 -19.63 18.44
CA PRO A 191 1.23 -18.95 18.44
C PRO A 191 1.06 -17.91 19.57
N ALA A 192 0.03 -17.07 19.45
CA ALA A 192 -0.32 -16.05 20.45
C ALA A 192 -1.84 -15.87 20.58
N ILE A 193 -2.35 -15.79 21.81
CA ILE A 193 -3.76 -15.49 22.15
C ILE A 193 -3.81 -14.08 22.72
N ARG A 194 -4.82 -13.28 22.32
CA ARG A 194 -4.94 -11.86 22.68
C ARG A 194 -6.35 -11.51 23.14
N VAL A 195 -6.43 -10.69 24.18
CA VAL A 195 -7.61 -9.89 24.53
C VAL A 195 -7.24 -8.43 24.30
N PHE A 196 -8.03 -7.70 23.52
CA PHE A 196 -7.65 -6.37 23.06
C PHE A 196 -8.81 -5.39 23.03
N ALA A 197 -8.47 -4.10 23.12
CA ALA A 197 -9.35 -2.98 22.87
C ALA A 197 -8.69 -2.02 21.88
N THR A 198 -9.46 -1.51 20.93
CA THR A 198 -8.99 -0.60 19.89
C THR A 198 -9.86 0.66 19.88
N TYR A 199 -9.21 1.80 19.75
CA TYR A 199 -9.81 3.08 19.45
C TYR A 199 -9.24 3.59 18.13
N ALA A 200 -10.11 4.07 17.24
CA ALA A 200 -9.72 4.70 15.99
C ALA A 200 -10.50 5.99 15.81
N LYS A 201 -9.83 7.02 15.31
CA LYS A 201 -10.46 8.28 14.89
C LYS A 201 -9.85 8.70 13.57
N TRP A 202 -10.72 9.04 12.63
CA TRP A 202 -10.36 9.49 11.29
C TRP A 202 -10.99 10.85 11.00
N ASP A 203 -10.38 11.55 10.07
CA ASP A 203 -10.83 12.82 9.49
C ASP A 203 -10.57 12.75 7.98
N GLU A 204 -11.64 12.66 7.20
CA GLU A 204 -11.59 12.34 5.77
C GLU A 204 -12.27 13.44 4.94
N GLU A 205 -11.47 14.12 4.12
CA GLU A 205 -11.86 15.26 3.30
C GLU A 205 -12.02 14.90 1.82
N TRP A 206 -11.75 13.65 1.43
CA TRP A 206 -12.01 13.14 0.09
C TRP A 206 -12.37 11.65 0.09
N GLY A 207 -13.00 11.20 -1.00
CA GLY A 207 -13.22 9.78 -1.27
C GLY A 207 -13.36 9.51 -2.76
N TYR A 208 -13.33 8.23 -3.14
CA TYR A 208 -13.61 7.83 -4.52
C TYR A 208 -15.10 7.97 -4.82
N VAL A 209 -15.41 8.56 -5.98
CA VAL A 209 -16.78 8.82 -6.43
C VAL A 209 -17.51 7.50 -6.66
N LYS A 210 -18.75 7.41 -6.19
CA LYS A 210 -19.63 6.26 -6.38
C LYS A 210 -20.64 6.49 -7.50
N ASN A 211 -20.89 5.44 -8.28
CA ASN A 211 -21.99 5.37 -9.23
C ASN A 211 -22.86 4.14 -8.89
N GLY A 212 -23.89 4.36 -8.08
CA GLY A 212 -24.66 3.26 -7.48
C GLY A 212 -23.78 2.44 -6.54
N ASN A 213 -23.62 1.15 -6.83
CA ASN A 213 -22.77 0.25 -6.05
C ASN A 213 -21.30 0.23 -6.52
N ASP A 214 -21.00 0.88 -7.65
CA ASP A 214 -19.66 0.86 -8.24
C ASP A 214 -18.82 2.04 -7.73
N VAL A 215 -17.61 1.74 -7.27
CA VAL A 215 -16.61 2.77 -6.93
C VAL A 215 -15.82 3.08 -8.19
N THR A 216 -15.80 4.36 -8.57
CA THR A 216 -15.03 4.82 -9.72
C THR A 216 -13.58 5.13 -9.33
N LYS A 217 -12.73 5.42 -10.31
CA LYS A 217 -11.33 5.80 -10.08
C LYS A 217 -11.13 7.28 -9.74
N TYR A 218 -12.18 8.08 -9.91
CA TYR A 218 -12.11 9.52 -9.67
C TYR A 218 -12.36 9.81 -8.20
N ALA A 219 -11.56 10.71 -7.64
CA ALA A 219 -11.74 11.25 -6.31
C ALA A 219 -12.54 12.56 -6.35
N ALA A 220 -13.30 12.81 -5.29
CA ALA A 220 -13.95 14.09 -5.05
C ALA A 220 -13.77 14.50 -3.59
N ALA A 221 -13.69 15.81 -3.35
CA ALA A 221 -13.68 16.38 -2.02
C ALA A 221 -15.02 16.14 -1.32
N THR A 222 -15.04 15.95 0.00
CA THR A 222 -16.26 15.69 0.78
C THR A 222 -17.26 16.86 0.67
N ASN A 223 -16.76 18.09 0.46
CA ASN A 223 -17.59 19.29 0.30
C ASN A 223 -18.04 19.58 -1.15
N SER A 224 -17.68 18.73 -2.12
CA SER A 224 -17.97 18.94 -3.55
C SER A 224 -19.44 18.71 -3.95
N GLY A 225 -20.24 18.12 -3.06
CA GLY A 225 -21.62 17.71 -3.35
C GLY A 225 -21.72 16.42 -4.21
N ILE A 226 -20.58 15.78 -4.52
CA ILE A 226 -20.52 14.48 -5.19
C ILE A 226 -20.55 13.37 -4.14
N SER A 227 -21.31 12.29 -4.42
CA SER A 227 -21.39 11.14 -3.52
C SER A 227 -20.07 10.35 -3.52
N THR A 228 -19.41 10.34 -2.37
CA THR A 228 -18.18 9.59 -2.07
C THR A 228 -18.37 8.55 -0.96
N THR A 229 -19.44 8.68 -0.17
CA THR A 229 -19.86 7.73 0.89
C THR A 229 -20.83 6.67 0.40
#